data_AF-A0A8H6MNT9-F1
#
_entry.id   AF-A0A8H6MNT9-F1
#
_cell.length_a   1.000
_cell.length_b   1.000
_cell.length_c   1.000
_cell.angle_alpha   90.00
_cell.angle_beta   90.00
_cell.angle_gamma   90.00
#
_symmetry.space_group_name_H-M   'P 1'
#
loop_
_entity.id
_entity.type
_entity.pdbx_description
1 polymer ?
#
loop_
_entity_poly.entity_id
_entity_poly.type
_entity_poly.pdbx_seq_one_letter_code
_entity_poly.pdbx_strand_id
1 'polypeptide(L)'
;MCRIIPHIHLTQIHRQKDEMFVGMLQSIWMGYCDEEDLDVLLRERNVDDGVVLFATKDRVREHNDRELDMLHHRPQPYNCIDSGQSQGDEQRFEERLVLKETMPVVLLANLDVENGICNGSQGRIVGFEPLKPEEEPKEPEEKNYKRDKVAYGVAMHKYRQVNQFKKTRNLFPIVEFSNGDTRVIRPDCSVFNVETMLKLDPVVGNFMQKVAAKARADASG
;
A
#
# COMPACT_ATOMS: atom_id res chain seq x y z
N MET A 1 -35.21 -11.48 23.77
CA MET A 1 -35.46 -11.62 22.31
C MET A 1 -34.14 -11.47 21.59
N CYS A 2 -33.70 -12.51 20.88
CA CYS A 2 -32.49 -12.46 20.05
C CYS A 2 -32.82 -11.69 18.77
N ARG A 3 -32.13 -10.58 18.48
CA ARG A 3 -32.29 -9.85 17.21
C ARG A 3 -31.57 -10.64 16.12
N ILE A 4 -32.33 -11.21 15.19
CA ILE A 4 -31.78 -11.76 13.94
C ILE A 4 -31.24 -10.58 13.13
N ILE A 5 -29.94 -10.59 12.85
CA ILE A 5 -29.33 -9.61 11.93
C ILE A 5 -29.73 -10.04 10.51
N PRO A 6 -30.39 -9.18 9.71
CA PRO A 6 -30.74 -9.52 8.34
C PRO A 6 -29.47 -9.65 7.50
N HIS A 7 -29.36 -10.76 6.75
CA HIS A 7 -28.29 -10.97 5.78
C HIS A 7 -28.72 -10.40 4.42
N ILE A 8 -27.85 -9.62 3.78
CA ILE A 8 -28.04 -9.09 2.43
C ILE A 8 -27.16 -9.90 1.48
N HIS A 9 -27.74 -10.47 0.44
CA HIS A 9 -27.02 -11.20 -0.60
C HIS A 9 -26.99 -10.35 -1.88
N LEU A 10 -25.79 -10.01 -2.36
CA LEU A 10 -25.60 -9.29 -3.63
C LEU A 10 -25.58 -10.29 -4.77
N THR A 11 -26.44 -10.09 -5.77
CA THR A 11 -26.62 -11.03 -6.89
C THR A 11 -26.00 -10.56 -8.20
N GLN A 12 -25.67 -9.27 -8.32
CA GLN A 12 -25.17 -8.69 -9.57
C GLN A 12 -23.64 -8.73 -9.65
N ILE A 13 -23.11 -9.29 -10.76
CA ILE A 13 -21.68 -9.32 -11.07
C ILE A 13 -21.35 -8.15 -12.02
N HIS A 14 -20.39 -7.32 -11.63
CA HIS A 14 -19.99 -6.13 -12.40
C HIS A 14 -18.62 -6.25 -13.08
N ARG A 15 -17.76 -7.16 -12.61
CA ARG A 15 -16.35 -7.25 -13.05
C ARG A 15 -16.22 -7.93 -14.41
N GLN A 16 -16.92 -9.04 -14.62
CA GLN A 16 -16.95 -9.79 -15.87
C GLN A 16 -18.26 -9.51 -16.61
N LYS A 17 -18.18 -9.24 -17.92
CA LYS A 17 -19.36 -8.99 -18.78
C LYS A 17 -19.77 -10.19 -19.62
N ASP A 18 -18.85 -11.14 -19.82
CA ASP A 18 -19.11 -12.36 -20.59
C ASP A 18 -19.95 -13.34 -19.76
N GLU A 19 -21.15 -13.64 -20.23
CA GLU A 19 -22.12 -14.47 -19.51
C GLU A 19 -21.66 -15.92 -19.36
N MET A 20 -20.97 -16.48 -20.36
CA MET A 20 -20.42 -17.85 -20.26
C MET A 20 -19.32 -17.90 -19.21
N PHE A 21 -18.43 -16.91 -19.21
CA PHE A 21 -17.36 -16.83 -18.20
C PHE A 21 -17.92 -16.60 -16.79
N VAL A 22 -18.96 -15.77 -16.66
CA VAL A 22 -19.66 -15.59 -15.39
C VAL A 22 -20.26 -16.90 -14.90
N GLY A 23 -20.92 -17.67 -15.78
CA GLY A 23 -21.47 -18.98 -15.46
C GLY A 23 -20.40 -19.95 -14.96
N MET A 24 -19.27 -20.07 -15.67
CA MET A 24 -18.14 -20.91 -15.25
C MET A 24 -17.62 -20.53 -13.86
N LEU A 25 -17.40 -19.23 -13.60
CA LEU A 25 -16.91 -18.77 -12.30
C LEU A 25 -17.90 -19.06 -11.15
N GLN A 26 -19.21 -18.98 -11.43
CA GLN A 26 -20.24 -19.33 -10.45
C GLN A 26 -20.28 -20.84 -10.17
N SER A 27 -20.16 -21.69 -11.19
CA SER A 27 -20.05 -23.15 -11.01
C SER A 27 -18.87 -23.51 -10.13
N ILE A 28 -17.68 -22.95 -10.44
CA ILE A 28 -16.45 -23.21 -9.68
C ILE A 28 -16.60 -22.75 -8.23
N TRP A 29 -17.23 -21.59 -8.00
CA TRP A 29 -17.49 -21.09 -6.65
C TRP A 29 -18.39 -22.03 -5.84
N MET A 30 -19.33 -22.70 -6.48
CA MET A 30 -20.20 -23.72 -5.88
C MET A 30 -19.52 -25.10 -5.74
N GLY A 31 -18.28 -25.25 -6.23
CA GLY A 31 -17.51 -26.49 -6.18
C GLY A 31 -17.76 -27.44 -7.36
N TYR A 32 -18.35 -26.94 -8.45
CA TYR A 32 -18.61 -27.70 -9.67
C TYR A 32 -17.74 -27.16 -10.82
N CYS A 33 -17.17 -28.04 -11.63
CA CYS A 33 -16.43 -27.69 -12.84
C CYS A 33 -16.49 -28.94 -13.74
N ASP A 34 -17.20 -28.87 -14.85
CA ASP A 34 -17.35 -30.01 -15.75
C ASP A 34 -16.22 -30.07 -16.81
N GLU A 35 -16.27 -31.07 -17.70
CA GLU A 35 -15.24 -31.25 -18.73
C GLU A 35 -15.27 -30.14 -19.79
N GLU A 36 -16.43 -29.56 -20.08
CA GLU A 36 -16.57 -28.45 -21.04
C GLU A 36 -15.94 -27.17 -20.46
N ASP A 37 -16.21 -26.88 -19.18
CA ASP A 37 -15.55 -25.80 -18.43
C ASP A 37 -14.02 -25.97 -18.45
N LEU A 38 -13.54 -27.19 -18.19
CA LEU A 38 -12.11 -27.48 -18.13
C LEU A 38 -11.41 -27.34 -19.48
N ASP A 39 -12.03 -27.75 -20.59
CA ASP A 39 -11.50 -27.55 -21.95
C ASP A 39 -11.31 -26.05 -22.24
N VAL A 40 -12.25 -25.20 -21.83
CA VAL A 40 -12.17 -23.76 -22.04
C VAL A 40 -11.11 -23.10 -21.15
N LEU A 41 -10.98 -23.55 -19.90
CA LEU A 41 -10.05 -22.99 -18.90
C LEU A 41 -8.59 -23.39 -19.16
N LEU A 42 -8.34 -24.61 -19.62
CA LEU A 42 -6.98 -25.11 -19.88
C LEU A 42 -6.47 -24.79 -21.28
N ARG A 43 -7.31 -24.24 -22.17
CA ARG A 43 -6.89 -23.82 -23.50
C ARG A 43 -5.81 -22.74 -23.41
N GLU A 44 -4.70 -22.95 -24.09
CA GLU A 44 -3.63 -21.95 -24.21
C GLU A 44 -4.17 -20.67 -24.86
N ARG A 45 -3.85 -19.54 -24.22
CA ARG A 45 -4.18 -18.21 -24.74
C ARG A 45 -2.94 -17.35 -24.67
N ASN A 46 -2.65 -16.65 -25.76
CA ASN A 46 -1.64 -15.61 -25.75
C ASN A 46 -2.23 -14.38 -25.06
N VAL A 47 -1.57 -13.94 -24.00
CA VAL A 47 -1.90 -12.72 -23.27
C VAL A 47 -0.66 -11.84 -23.33
N ASP A 48 -0.74 -10.74 -24.07
CA ASP A 48 0.31 -9.74 -24.12
C ASP A 48 0.22 -8.84 -22.87
N ASP A 49 1.36 -8.49 -22.27
CA ASP A 49 1.48 -7.61 -21.09
C ASP A 49 0.61 -8.06 -19.89
N GLY A 50 0.42 -9.37 -19.75
CA GLY A 50 -0.40 -9.97 -18.70
C GLY A 50 0.31 -10.04 -17.34
N VAL A 51 -0.45 -9.89 -16.25
CA VAL A 51 0.04 -10.16 -14.90
C VAL A 51 0.06 -11.66 -14.65
N VAL A 52 1.21 -12.19 -14.24
CA VAL A 52 1.36 -13.60 -13.86
C VAL A 52 1.01 -13.78 -12.37
N LEU A 53 0.16 -14.76 -12.07
CA LEU A 53 -0.29 -15.06 -10.71
C LEU A 53 0.32 -16.38 -10.22
N PHE A 54 0.83 -16.39 -9.00
CA PHE A 54 1.36 -17.57 -8.33
C PHE A 54 0.68 -17.79 -6.98
N ALA A 55 0.64 -19.03 -6.52
CA ALA A 55 0.06 -19.40 -5.24
C ALA A 55 0.86 -18.92 -4.01
N THR A 56 2.17 -18.64 -4.15
CA THR A 56 3.05 -18.26 -3.04
C THR A 56 3.86 -17.01 -3.35
N LYS A 57 4.13 -16.20 -2.32
CA LYS A 57 4.96 -14.98 -2.44
C LYS A 57 6.38 -15.28 -2.91
N ASP A 58 6.95 -16.41 -2.53
CA ASP A 58 8.31 -16.77 -2.94
C ASP A 58 8.42 -17.00 -4.46
N ARG A 59 7.42 -17.64 -5.08
CA ARG A 59 7.36 -17.79 -6.54
C ARG A 59 7.15 -16.45 -7.23
N VAL A 60 6.33 -15.56 -6.64
CA VAL A 60 6.17 -14.19 -7.14
C VAL A 60 7.51 -13.45 -7.12
N ARG A 61 8.25 -13.51 -6.00
CA ARG A 61 9.57 -12.87 -5.88
C ARG A 61 10.56 -13.43 -6.88
N GLU A 62 10.70 -14.75 -6.97
CA GLU A 62 11.61 -15.38 -7.91
C GLU A 62 11.32 -14.98 -9.37
N HIS A 63 10.04 -14.91 -9.75
CA HIS A 63 9.65 -14.43 -11.07
C HIS A 63 9.98 -12.95 -11.27
N ASN A 64 9.56 -12.08 -10.34
CA ASN A 64 9.78 -10.64 -10.44
C ASN A 64 11.27 -10.28 -10.44
N ASP A 65 12.09 -10.91 -9.61
CA ASP A 65 13.54 -10.69 -9.55
C ASP A 65 14.20 -11.08 -10.88
N ARG A 66 13.80 -12.21 -11.45
CA ARG A 66 14.30 -12.66 -12.76
C ARG A 66 13.96 -11.66 -13.87
N GLU A 67 12.70 -11.22 -13.95
CA GLU A 67 12.27 -10.22 -14.94
C GLU A 67 12.95 -8.87 -14.72
N LEU A 68 13.10 -8.45 -13.45
CA LEU A 68 13.81 -7.23 -13.07
C LEU A 68 15.28 -7.28 -13.52
N ASP A 69 15.95 -8.42 -13.38
CA ASP A 69 17.35 -8.60 -13.80
C ASP A 69 17.53 -8.50 -15.32
N MET A 70 16.53 -8.90 -16.10
CA MET A 70 16.55 -8.76 -17.57
C MET A 70 16.47 -7.29 -18.02
N LEU A 71 15.92 -6.39 -17.21
CA LEU A 71 15.86 -4.96 -17.55
C LEU A 71 17.25 -4.33 -17.55
N HIS A 72 17.65 -3.74 -18.68
CA HIS A 72 18.96 -3.10 -18.87
C HIS A 72 19.11 -1.73 -18.21
N HIS A 73 18.05 -1.21 -17.58
CA HIS A 73 18.08 0.11 -16.95
C HIS A 73 18.76 0.11 -15.58
N ARG A 74 19.25 1.28 -15.18
CA ARG A 74 20.02 1.44 -13.94
C ARG A 74 19.14 1.12 -12.72
N PRO A 75 19.56 0.20 -11.83
CA PRO A 75 18.81 -0.08 -10.62
C PRO A 75 18.85 1.09 -9.63
N GLN A 76 17.69 1.41 -9.06
CA GLN A 76 17.48 2.39 -7.99
C GLN A 76 17.02 1.65 -6.73
N PRO A 77 17.94 1.36 -5.78
CA PRO A 77 17.58 0.70 -4.52
C PRO A 77 16.97 1.69 -3.52
N TYR A 78 16.05 1.21 -2.70
CA TYR A 78 15.41 1.92 -1.60
C TYR A 78 15.38 0.98 -0.39
N ASN A 79 16.05 1.34 0.70
CA ASN A 79 16.07 0.53 1.92
C ASN A 79 15.05 1.11 2.91
N CYS A 80 14.23 0.25 3.52
CA CYS A 80 13.27 0.68 4.53
C CYS A 80 14.00 1.31 5.74
N ILE A 81 13.27 2.15 6.49
CA ILE A 81 13.70 2.62 7.80
C ILE A 81 12.65 2.17 8.80
N ASP A 82 12.99 1.15 9.56
CA ASP A 82 12.14 0.59 10.59
C ASP A 82 12.54 1.10 11.97
N SER A 83 11.54 1.25 12.85
CA SER A 83 11.73 1.63 14.24
C SER A 83 11.01 0.65 15.16
N GLY A 84 11.73 0.03 16.08
CA GLY A 84 11.22 -1.04 16.96
C GLY A 84 11.46 -2.43 16.39
N GLN A 85 10.99 -3.46 17.11
CA GLN A 85 11.01 -4.83 16.61
C GLN A 85 9.62 -5.18 16.07
N SER A 86 9.51 -5.50 14.79
CA SER A 86 8.35 -6.18 14.24
C SER A 86 8.43 -7.67 14.58
N GLN A 87 7.37 -8.25 15.12
CA GLN A 87 7.24 -9.70 15.22
C GLN A 87 6.37 -10.19 14.06
N GLY A 88 6.94 -11.00 13.16
CA GLY A 88 6.21 -11.69 12.09
C GLY A 88 6.06 -10.92 10.76
N ASP A 89 5.21 -11.47 9.88
CA ASP A 89 4.92 -11.03 8.50
C ASP A 89 4.12 -9.71 8.40
N GLU A 90 4.09 -8.90 9.47
CA GLU A 90 3.31 -7.67 9.52
C GLU A 90 3.90 -6.54 8.66
N GLN A 91 5.14 -6.69 8.16
CA GLN A 91 5.76 -5.70 7.28
C GLN A 91 5.08 -5.64 5.92
N ARG A 92 4.50 -4.47 5.64
CA ARG A 92 3.85 -4.16 4.36
C ARG A 92 4.85 -3.97 3.21
N PHE A 93 6.06 -3.51 3.53
CA PHE A 93 7.08 -3.15 2.56
C PHE A 93 8.25 -4.12 2.64
N GLU A 94 8.94 -4.30 1.51
CA GLU A 94 10.20 -5.03 1.48
C GLU A 94 11.30 -4.24 2.19
N GLU A 95 12.22 -4.95 2.84
CA GLU A 95 13.37 -4.32 3.51
C GLU A 95 14.23 -3.54 2.52
N ARG A 96 14.34 -4.06 1.29
CA ARG A 96 15.07 -3.46 0.18
C ARG A 96 14.27 -3.62 -1.10
N LEU A 97 13.76 -2.49 -1.61
CA LEU A 97 13.07 -2.41 -2.89
C LEU A 97 14.03 -1.91 -3.96
N VAL A 98 14.16 -2.63 -5.08
CA VAL A 98 14.95 -2.18 -6.23
C VAL A 98 14.01 -1.88 -7.40
N LEU A 99 14.11 -0.67 -7.95
CA LEU A 99 13.30 -0.23 -9.08
C LEU A 99 14.19 0.06 -10.30
N LYS A 100 13.66 -0.17 -11.49
CA LYS A 100 14.28 0.22 -12.77
C LYS A 100 13.22 0.94 -13.62
N GLU A 101 13.65 1.80 -14.55
CA GLU A 101 12.73 2.35 -15.55
C GLU A 101 12.08 1.22 -16.36
N THR A 102 10.93 1.47 -16.95
CA THR A 102 10.06 0.52 -17.69
C THR A 102 9.47 -0.64 -16.89
N MET A 103 9.89 -0.83 -15.65
CA MET A 103 9.38 -1.87 -14.75
C MET A 103 7.88 -1.65 -14.45
N PRO A 104 7.03 -2.68 -14.62
CA PRO A 104 5.66 -2.69 -14.12
C PRO A 104 5.62 -2.66 -12.59
N VAL A 105 4.69 -1.91 -12.02
CA VAL A 105 4.52 -1.76 -10.57
C VAL A 105 3.06 -1.78 -10.17
N VAL A 106 2.81 -2.21 -8.93
CA VAL A 106 1.53 -2.07 -8.24
C VAL A 106 1.72 -1.12 -7.07
N LEU A 107 0.88 -0.10 -7.00
CA LEU A 107 0.86 0.83 -5.89
C LEU A 107 0.25 0.18 -4.66
N LEU A 108 0.95 0.26 -3.53
CA LEU A 108 0.43 -0.29 -2.27
C LEU A 108 -0.33 0.75 -1.44
N ALA A 109 -0.32 2.04 -1.77
CA ALA A 109 -0.90 3.13 -0.99
C ALA A 109 -2.10 3.79 -1.68
N ASN A 110 -2.93 4.50 -0.90
CA ASN A 110 -3.98 5.35 -1.45
C ASN A 110 -3.44 6.77 -1.63
N LEU A 111 -3.28 7.21 -2.89
CA LEU A 111 -2.74 8.53 -3.20
C LEU A 111 -3.82 9.52 -3.58
N ASP A 112 -4.73 9.10 -4.48
CA ASP A 112 -5.77 9.94 -5.04
C ASP A 112 -6.95 9.05 -5.44
N VAL A 113 -7.76 8.68 -4.45
CA VAL A 113 -8.88 7.74 -4.63
C VAL A 113 -9.93 8.33 -5.58
N GLU A 114 -10.10 9.64 -5.59
CA GLU A 114 -11.06 10.34 -6.46
C GLU A 114 -10.68 10.19 -7.94
N ASN A 115 -9.38 10.23 -8.25
CA ASN A 115 -8.86 9.99 -9.60
C ASN A 115 -8.47 8.53 -9.88
N GLY A 116 -8.77 7.60 -8.97
CA GLY A 116 -8.56 6.16 -9.17
C GLY A 116 -7.12 5.67 -8.92
N ILE A 117 -6.29 6.47 -8.25
CA ILE A 117 -4.91 6.09 -7.87
C ILE A 117 -4.92 5.61 -6.41
N CYS A 118 -5.09 4.30 -6.23
CA CYS A 118 -5.25 3.66 -4.94
C CYS A 118 -4.42 2.38 -4.81
N ASN A 119 -4.52 1.72 -3.66
CA ASN A 119 -3.89 0.42 -3.46
C ASN A 119 -4.40 -0.58 -4.51
N GLY A 120 -3.48 -1.20 -5.25
CA GLY A 120 -3.76 -2.09 -6.37
C GLY A 120 -3.65 -1.42 -7.74
N SER A 121 -3.58 -0.08 -7.82
CA SER A 121 -3.38 0.62 -9.10
C SER A 121 -2.06 0.21 -9.73
N GLN A 122 -2.14 -0.21 -11.00
CA GLN A 122 -0.99 -0.64 -11.79
C GLN A 122 -0.42 0.52 -12.59
N GLY A 123 0.88 0.46 -12.85
CA GLY A 123 1.57 1.42 -13.68
C GLY A 123 2.96 0.94 -14.06
N ARG A 124 3.72 1.85 -14.67
CA ARG A 124 5.08 1.60 -15.11
C ARG A 124 5.98 2.76 -14.69
N ILE A 125 7.20 2.42 -14.27
CA ILE A 125 8.20 3.42 -13.93
C ILE A 125 8.67 4.11 -15.22
N VAL A 126 8.51 5.42 -15.31
CA VAL A 126 8.91 6.23 -16.47
C VAL A 126 10.12 7.13 -16.19
N GLY A 127 10.61 7.13 -14.95
CA GLY A 127 11.77 7.90 -14.57
C GLY A 127 11.91 8.05 -13.06
N PHE A 128 12.89 8.85 -12.66
CA PHE A 128 13.13 9.19 -11.26
C PHE A 128 13.48 10.67 -11.15
N GLU A 129 12.81 11.40 -10.27
CA GLU A 129 13.06 12.83 -10.07
C GLU A 129 13.10 13.22 -8.58
N PRO A 130 13.75 14.34 -8.24
CA PRO A 130 13.62 14.94 -6.92
C PRO A 130 12.19 15.40 -6.65
N LEU A 131 11.78 15.38 -5.39
CA LEU A 131 10.50 15.96 -5.00
C LEU A 131 10.52 17.47 -5.22
N LYS A 132 9.43 17.97 -5.81
CA LYS A 132 9.19 19.40 -5.94
C LYS A 132 8.78 19.98 -4.58
N PRO A 133 8.99 21.29 -4.32
CA PRO A 133 8.61 21.93 -3.06
C PRO A 133 7.15 21.70 -2.63
N GLU A 134 6.24 21.59 -3.59
CA GLU A 134 4.82 21.31 -3.37
C GLU A 134 4.53 19.84 -2.98
N GLU A 135 5.43 18.92 -3.32
CA GLU A 135 5.36 17.48 -3.01
C GLU A 135 6.02 17.15 -1.66
N GLU A 136 6.74 18.11 -1.08
CA GLU A 136 7.35 18.00 0.23
C GLU A 136 6.30 17.66 1.32
N PRO A 137 6.61 16.72 2.23
CA PRO A 137 5.73 16.44 3.35
C PRO A 137 5.56 17.70 4.19
N LYS A 138 4.31 18.08 4.44
CA LYS A 138 3.98 19.20 5.32
C LYS A 138 4.00 18.74 6.77
N GLU A 139 4.55 19.56 7.65
CA GLU A 139 4.49 19.28 9.08
C GLU A 139 3.02 19.25 9.54
N PRO A 140 2.58 18.17 10.20
CA PRO A 140 1.23 18.10 10.75
C PRO A 140 0.95 19.25 11.72
N GLU A 141 -0.20 19.90 11.56
CA GLU A 141 -0.63 20.95 12.49
C GLU A 141 -1.65 20.40 13.49
N GLU A 142 -1.41 20.59 14.79
CA GLU A 142 -2.27 20.05 15.87
C GLU A 142 -3.75 20.43 15.70
N LYS A 143 -4.03 21.63 15.18
CA LYS A 143 -5.39 22.15 14.94
C LYS A 143 -6.23 21.26 14.01
N ASN A 144 -5.57 20.52 13.10
CA ASN A 144 -6.25 19.65 12.12
C ASN A 144 -6.78 18.36 12.75
N TYR A 145 -6.38 18.03 13.98
CA TYR A 145 -6.72 16.78 14.65
C TYR A 145 -7.82 16.90 15.70
N LYS A 146 -8.53 18.04 15.79
CA LYS A 146 -9.75 18.22 16.61
C LYS A 146 -9.66 17.63 18.04
N ARG A 147 -8.49 17.73 18.70
CA ARG A 147 -8.14 17.21 20.04
C ARG A 147 -7.76 15.72 20.12
N ASP A 148 -7.72 14.98 19.01
CA ASP A 148 -7.13 13.65 18.95
C ASP A 148 -5.60 13.72 18.95
N LYS A 149 -5.05 13.72 20.15
CA LYS A 149 -3.61 13.84 20.40
C LYS A 149 -2.84 12.58 20.01
N VAL A 150 -3.50 11.43 20.00
CA VAL A 150 -2.89 10.17 19.55
C VAL A 150 -2.72 10.22 18.03
N ALA A 151 -3.77 10.58 17.29
CA ALA A 151 -3.70 10.73 15.84
C ALA A 151 -2.68 11.80 15.42
N TYR A 152 -2.61 12.92 16.15
CA TYR A 152 -1.57 13.93 15.92
C TYR A 152 -0.16 13.37 16.17
N GLY A 153 0.04 12.64 17.27
CA GLY A 153 1.31 11.98 17.57
C GLY A 153 1.75 10.99 16.49
N VAL A 154 0.82 10.17 15.99
CA VAL A 154 1.06 9.24 14.87
C VAL A 154 1.43 10.00 13.60
N ALA A 155 0.72 11.08 13.27
CA ALA A 155 1.02 11.90 12.10
C ALA A 155 2.42 12.54 12.19
N MET A 156 2.78 13.07 13.36
CA MET A 156 4.12 13.62 13.61
C MET A 156 5.21 12.57 13.49
N HIS A 157 4.96 11.36 14.01
CA HIS A 157 5.90 10.24 13.86
C HIS A 157 6.11 9.89 12.39
N LYS A 158 5.02 9.72 11.62
CA LYS A 158 5.09 9.48 10.17
C LYS A 158 5.87 10.58 9.44
N TYR A 159 5.59 11.84 9.76
CA TYR A 159 6.29 13.00 9.19
C TYR A 159 7.81 12.93 9.43
N ARG A 160 8.24 12.58 10.64
CA ARG A 160 9.68 12.44 10.96
C ARG A 160 10.32 11.28 10.23
N GLN A 161 9.67 10.10 10.21
CA GLN A 161 10.19 8.92 9.52
C GLN A 161 10.34 9.18 8.02
N VAL A 162 9.34 9.79 7.38
CA VAL A 162 9.41 10.19 5.97
C VAL A 162 10.58 11.15 5.73
N ASN A 163 10.73 12.19 6.56
CA ASN A 163 11.84 13.12 6.42
C ASN A 163 13.22 12.49 6.68
N GLN A 164 13.30 11.51 7.57
CA GLN A 164 14.53 10.75 7.77
C GLN A 164 14.86 9.90 6.55
N PHE A 165 13.87 9.20 5.98
CA PHE A 165 14.04 8.43 4.75
C PHE A 165 14.55 9.30 3.60
N LYS A 166 13.98 10.49 3.42
CA LYS A 166 14.40 11.45 2.39
C LYS A 166 15.85 11.92 2.52
N LYS A 167 16.47 11.85 3.70
CA LYS A 167 17.91 12.15 3.83
C LYS A 167 18.80 11.08 3.19
N THR A 168 18.27 9.88 2.98
CA THR A 168 18.99 8.75 2.38
C THR A 168 18.89 8.71 0.85
N ARG A 169 17.88 9.38 0.27
CA ARG A 169 17.55 9.36 -1.16
C ARG A 169 16.94 10.67 -1.64
N ASN A 170 17.39 11.14 -2.79
CA ASN A 170 16.93 12.38 -3.42
C ASN A 170 16.21 12.17 -4.77
N LEU A 171 16.05 10.93 -5.22
CA LEU A 171 15.35 10.59 -6.46
C LEU A 171 14.23 9.60 -6.14
N PHE A 172 13.02 9.92 -6.58
CA PHE A 172 11.79 9.17 -6.31
C PHE A 172 11.15 8.73 -7.62
N PRO A 173 10.52 7.55 -7.65
CA PRO A 173 10.01 6.99 -8.89
C PRO A 173 8.81 7.79 -9.41
N ILE A 174 8.80 7.99 -10.72
CA ILE A 174 7.67 8.53 -11.47
C ILE A 174 6.94 7.35 -12.08
N VAL A 175 5.66 7.20 -11.76
CA VAL A 175 4.80 6.13 -12.28
C VAL A 175 3.77 6.74 -13.23
N GLU A 176 3.75 6.24 -14.45
CA GLU A 176 2.62 6.37 -15.36
C GLU A 176 1.64 5.23 -15.08
N PHE A 177 0.46 5.56 -14.57
CA PHE A 177 -0.58 4.61 -14.20
C PHE A 177 -1.43 4.21 -15.41
N SER A 178 -2.08 3.05 -15.35
CA SER A 178 -2.92 2.55 -16.44
C SER A 178 -4.13 3.43 -16.76
N ASN A 179 -4.49 4.36 -15.87
CA ASN A 179 -5.53 5.38 -16.11
C ASN A 179 -5.00 6.60 -16.91
N GLY A 180 -3.71 6.62 -17.27
CA GLY A 180 -3.05 7.72 -17.98
C GLY A 180 -2.48 8.82 -17.09
N ASP A 181 -2.66 8.74 -15.77
CA ASP A 181 -2.07 9.70 -14.83
C ASP A 181 -0.60 9.40 -14.58
N THR A 182 0.20 10.45 -14.48
CA THR A 182 1.59 10.36 -14.04
C THR A 182 1.75 11.00 -12.67
N ARG A 183 2.40 10.31 -11.73
CA ARG A 183 2.67 10.84 -10.39
C ARG A 183 4.06 10.43 -9.89
N VAL A 184 4.68 11.33 -9.13
CA VAL A 184 5.85 10.99 -8.30
C VAL A 184 5.37 10.24 -7.06
N ILE A 185 5.96 9.07 -6.80
CA ILE A 185 5.60 8.26 -5.63
C ILE A 185 6.49 8.67 -4.45
N ARG A 186 5.85 9.32 -3.47
CA ARG A 186 6.48 9.78 -2.25
C ARG A 186 6.69 8.62 -1.26
N PRO A 187 7.65 8.73 -0.32
CA PRO A 187 7.79 7.76 0.75
C PRO A 187 6.51 7.65 1.58
N ASP A 188 6.12 6.42 1.94
CA ASP A 188 5.01 6.15 2.85
C ASP A 188 5.55 5.56 4.17
N CYS A 189 4.82 5.77 5.26
CA CYS A 189 5.15 5.26 6.58
C CYS A 189 3.94 4.52 7.17
N SER A 190 4.13 3.23 7.46
CA SER A 190 3.14 2.37 8.11
C SER A 190 3.43 2.31 9.62
N VAL A 191 2.38 2.40 10.44
CA VAL A 191 2.47 2.29 11.90
C VAL A 191 1.56 1.15 12.35
N PHE A 192 2.14 0.06 12.85
CA PHE A 192 1.42 -1.15 13.22
C PHE A 192 0.96 -1.14 14.68
N ASN A 193 1.83 -0.71 15.60
CA ASN A 193 1.52 -0.63 17.02
C ASN A 193 1.74 0.79 17.54
N VAL A 194 0.63 1.51 17.70
CA VAL A 194 0.63 2.88 18.23
C VAL A 194 1.16 2.92 19.66
N GLU A 195 0.88 1.94 20.49
CA GLU A 195 1.37 1.91 21.88
C GLU A 195 2.90 1.78 21.93
N THR A 196 3.47 0.87 21.14
CA THR A 196 4.92 0.72 20.99
C THR A 196 5.55 1.98 20.43
N MET A 197 4.94 2.58 19.41
CA MET A 197 5.39 3.85 18.83
C MET A 197 5.39 4.98 19.87
N LEU A 198 4.35 5.11 20.69
CA LEU A 198 4.26 6.11 21.76
C LEU A 198 5.33 5.93 22.84
N LYS A 199 5.77 4.69 23.09
CA LYS A 199 6.87 4.39 24.03
C LYS A 199 8.24 4.70 23.44
N LEU A 200 8.43 4.43 22.14
CA LEU A 200 9.73 4.55 21.46
C LEU A 200 10.03 5.94 20.91
N ASP A 201 9.01 6.75 20.59
CA ASP A 201 9.19 8.13 20.13
C ASP A 201 9.20 9.08 21.35
N PRO A 202 10.36 9.52 21.85
CA PRO A 202 10.43 10.35 23.06
C PRO A 202 9.77 11.71 22.89
N VAL A 203 9.61 12.21 21.66
CA VAL A 203 8.95 13.49 21.41
C VAL A 203 7.43 13.33 21.53
N VAL A 204 6.87 12.23 21.03
CA VAL A 204 5.44 11.93 21.22
C VAL A 204 5.15 11.48 22.65
N GLY A 205 6.03 10.68 23.26
CA GLY A 205 5.94 10.28 24.67
C GLY A 205 5.94 11.48 25.62
N ASN A 206 6.88 12.42 25.44
CA ASN A 206 6.93 13.66 26.24
C ASN A 206 5.72 14.56 25.97
N PHE A 207 5.21 14.61 24.75
CA PHE A 207 3.97 15.33 24.43
C PHE A 207 2.78 14.72 25.17
N MET A 208 2.58 13.40 25.13
CA MET A 208 1.50 12.71 25.82
C MET A 208 1.59 12.83 27.35
N GLN A 209 2.80 12.84 27.92
CA GLN A 209 2.99 13.12 29.35
C GLN A 209 2.55 14.55 29.73
N LYS A 210 2.91 15.57 28.93
CA LYS A 210 2.45 16.96 29.14
C LYS A 210 0.94 17.09 29.03
N VAL A 211 0.33 16.33 28.11
CA VAL A 211 -1.12 16.29 27.90
C VAL A 211 -1.85 15.68 29.10
N ALA A 212 -1.35 14.54 29.61
CA ALA A 212 -1.92 13.88 30.77
C ALA A 212 -1.77 14.74 32.04
N ALA A 213 -0.65 15.45 32.20
CA ALA A 213 -0.44 16.39 33.29
C ALA A 213 -1.44 17.56 33.25
N LYS A 214 -1.71 18.12 32.06
CA LYS A 214 -2.70 19.19 31.89
C LYS A 214 -4.13 18.73 32.18
N ALA A 215 -4.52 17.56 31.69
CA ALA A 215 -5.85 17.00 31.97
C ALA A 215 -6.10 16.74 33.46
N ARG A 216 -5.06 16.36 34.23
CA ARG A 216 -5.15 16.19 35.69
C ARG A 216 -5.28 17.52 36.41
N ALA A 217 -4.58 18.56 35.95
CA ALA A 217 -4.69 19.90 36.51
C ALA A 217 -6.09 20.51 36.29
N ASP A 218 -6.63 20.34 35.08
CA ASP A 218 -7.97 20.85 34.71
C ASP A 218 -9.12 20.10 35.43
N ALA A 219 -8.88 18.89 35.93
CA ALA A 219 -9.85 18.11 36.70
C ALA A 219 -9.79 18.34 38.23
N SER A 220 -8.79 19.10 38.70
CA SER A 220 -8.53 19.35 40.13
C SER A 220 -8.90 20.77 40.57
N GLY A 221 -9.50 21.57 39.69
CA GLY A 221 -9.99 22.94 39.95
C GLY A 221 -11.44 23.09 39.52
#